data_AF-A0A2E7MX34-F1
#
_entry.id   AF-A0A2E7MX34-F1
#
_cell.length_a   1.000
_cell.length_b   1.000
_cell.length_c   1.000
_cell.angle_alpha   90.00
_cell.angle_beta   90.00
_cell.angle_gamma   90.00
#
_symmetry.space_group_name_H-M   'P 1'
#
loop_
_entity.id
_entity.type
_entity.pdbx_description
1 polymer ?
#
loop_
_entity_poly.entity_id
_entity_poly.type
_entity_poly.pdbx_seq_one_letter_code
_entity_poly.pdbx_strand_id
1 'polypeptide(L)'
;MARQTINIGTSANKGDGDPLRTAFTKINNNFSELYGGNFAEPTALNTNLASSQDGVHDLGTSGKQWRNLHVKDFVYIGGTRLSVSATGTLLVNNAAITADAIKGSVFADDSSLLVDGINGKFYGHLTGDVNGSVFGDDSTILVDAVNGNIPGYVKLSVLKSEVAASTSFADFQLRIAAL
;
A
#
# COMPACT_ATOMS: atom_id res chain seq x y z
N MET A 1 -31.13 35.37 12.93
CA MET A 1 -31.90 36.37 12.17
C MET A 1 -30.97 37.01 11.15
N ALA A 2 -31.44 37.90 10.28
CA ALA A 2 -30.52 38.63 9.40
C ALA A 2 -29.89 39.80 10.18
N ARG A 3 -28.60 40.06 9.94
CA ARG A 3 -27.85 41.20 10.52
C ARG A 3 -28.63 42.51 10.32
N GLN A 4 -28.91 43.24 11.40
CA GLN A 4 -29.56 44.54 11.36
C GLN A 4 -28.53 45.67 11.21
N THR A 5 -28.63 46.49 10.16
CA THR A 5 -27.71 47.62 9.90
C THR A 5 -28.32 48.95 10.35
N ILE A 6 -27.53 49.78 11.04
CA ILE A 6 -27.89 51.15 11.42
C ILE A 6 -27.77 52.05 10.20
N ASN A 7 -28.83 52.77 9.85
CA ASN A 7 -28.79 53.83 8.85
C ASN A 7 -28.22 55.10 9.50
N ILE A 8 -27.06 55.57 9.05
CA ILE A 8 -26.41 56.77 9.59
C ILE A 8 -26.83 58.08 8.89
N GLY A 9 -27.74 58.00 7.92
CA GLY A 9 -28.16 59.13 7.10
C GLY A 9 -27.17 59.44 5.98
N THR A 10 -27.50 60.41 5.12
CA THR A 10 -26.66 60.76 3.96
C THR A 10 -25.58 61.80 4.28
N SER A 11 -25.73 62.54 5.39
CA SER A 11 -24.71 63.44 5.92
C SER A 11 -24.95 63.69 7.41
N ALA A 12 -23.96 64.23 8.11
CA ALA A 12 -24.08 64.57 9.52
C ALA A 12 -25.32 65.46 9.77
N ASN A 13 -26.11 65.11 10.78
CA ASN A 13 -27.26 65.87 11.30
C ASN A 13 -28.41 66.14 10.31
N LYS A 14 -28.48 65.42 9.18
CA LYS A 14 -29.52 65.63 8.15
C LYS A 14 -30.90 65.09 8.53
N GLY A 15 -30.98 64.28 9.59
CA GLY A 15 -32.24 63.72 10.10
C GLY A 15 -32.85 62.61 9.24
N ASP A 16 -32.11 62.11 8.24
CA ASP A 16 -32.50 61.02 7.35
C ASP A 16 -31.89 59.65 7.76
N GLY A 17 -31.28 59.59 8.95
CA GLY A 17 -30.78 58.37 9.57
C GLY A 17 -31.78 57.72 10.55
N ASP A 18 -31.39 56.58 11.11
CA ASP A 18 -32.16 55.95 12.19
C ASP A 18 -32.15 56.83 13.45
N PRO A 19 -33.30 57.00 14.12
CA PRO A 19 -33.30 57.54 15.48
C PRO A 19 -32.42 56.69 16.41
N LEU A 20 -31.79 57.33 17.40
CA LEU A 20 -30.93 56.65 18.38
C LEU A 20 -31.60 55.41 19.00
N ARG A 21 -32.90 55.50 19.33
CA ARG A 21 -33.67 54.38 19.86
C ARG A 21 -33.67 53.18 18.91
N THR A 22 -33.95 53.41 17.63
CA THR A 22 -33.94 52.37 16.59
C THR A 22 -32.54 51.78 16.43
N ALA A 23 -31.51 52.62 16.39
CA ALA A 23 -30.13 52.18 16.29
C ALA A 23 -29.74 51.27 17.48
N PHE A 24 -30.05 51.67 18.71
CA PHE A 24 -29.76 50.86 19.89
C PHE A 24 -30.59 49.57 19.97
N THR A 25 -31.85 49.58 19.51
CA THR A 25 -32.62 48.35 19.35
C THR A 25 -31.95 47.40 18.37
N LYS A 26 -31.49 47.90 17.21
CA LYS A 26 -30.76 47.08 16.23
C LYS A 26 -29.47 46.50 16.80
N ILE A 27 -28.72 47.29 17.57
CA ILE A 27 -27.51 46.86 18.28
C ILE A 27 -27.84 45.71 19.25
N ASN A 28 -28.83 45.90 20.13
CA ASN A 28 -29.20 44.91 21.13
C ASN A 28 -29.69 43.61 20.48
N ASN A 29 -30.44 43.70 19.39
CA ASN A 29 -30.90 42.52 18.65
C ASN A 29 -29.73 41.75 18.03
N ASN A 30 -28.77 42.44 17.41
CA ASN A 30 -27.59 41.79 16.85
C ASN A 30 -26.74 41.11 17.94
N PHE A 31 -26.54 41.74 19.09
CA PHE A 31 -25.80 41.14 20.20
C PHE A 31 -26.56 39.99 20.86
N SER A 32 -27.88 40.09 20.97
CA SER A 32 -28.71 38.98 21.44
C SER A 32 -28.60 37.76 20.52
N GLU A 33 -28.51 37.97 19.20
CA GLU A 33 -28.26 36.89 18.25
C GLU A 33 -26.85 36.31 18.40
N LEU A 34 -25.83 37.16 18.52
CA LEU A 34 -24.46 36.72 18.75
C LEU A 34 -24.37 35.87 20.02
N TYR A 35 -24.81 36.39 21.17
CA TYR A 35 -24.73 35.67 22.44
C TYR A 35 -25.69 34.47 22.54
N GLY A 36 -26.74 34.44 21.72
CA GLY A 36 -27.60 33.27 21.54
C GLY A 36 -27.01 32.22 20.60
N GLY A 37 -25.97 32.58 19.84
CA GLY A 37 -25.22 31.66 19.00
C GLY A 37 -24.50 30.62 19.87
N ASN A 38 -24.74 29.35 19.59
CA ASN A 38 -24.00 28.26 20.23
C ASN A 38 -22.57 28.21 19.68
N PHE A 39 -21.69 29.08 20.19
CA PHE A 39 -20.25 29.07 19.93
C PHE A 39 -19.50 28.08 20.83
N ALA A 40 -20.20 27.17 21.50
CA ALA A 40 -19.55 26.09 22.21
C ALA A 40 -18.61 25.35 21.24
N GLU A 41 -17.43 24.99 21.73
CA GLU A 41 -16.51 24.06 21.06
C GLU A 41 -17.36 22.95 20.43
N PRO A 42 -17.42 22.85 19.08
CA PRO A 42 -18.37 21.97 18.44
C PRO A 42 -18.08 20.54 18.86
N THR A 43 -18.88 20.00 19.77
CA THR A 43 -18.75 18.62 20.26
C THR A 43 -19.35 17.62 19.25
N ALA A 44 -20.18 18.11 18.31
CA ALA A 44 -20.69 17.34 17.19
C ALA A 44 -21.08 18.27 16.02
N LEU A 45 -21.01 17.75 14.79
CA LEU A 45 -21.60 18.34 13.60
C LEU A 45 -22.82 17.50 13.21
N ASN A 46 -23.98 18.12 13.02
CA ASN A 46 -25.20 17.46 12.53
C ASN A 46 -25.31 17.49 10.99
N THR A 47 -24.31 18.05 10.31
CA THR A 47 -24.20 18.18 8.87
C THR A 47 -22.78 17.87 8.42
N ASN A 48 -22.58 17.72 7.11
CA ASN A 48 -21.25 17.48 6.55
C ASN A 48 -20.33 18.68 6.76
N LEU A 49 -19.06 18.42 7.08
CA LEU A 49 -18.02 19.43 6.99
C LEU A 49 -17.56 19.54 5.53
N ALA A 50 -17.93 20.62 4.86
CA ALA A 50 -17.48 20.93 3.50
C ALA A 50 -16.47 22.07 3.51
N SER A 51 -15.40 21.95 2.73
CA SER A 51 -14.49 23.06 2.46
C SER A 51 -15.19 24.12 1.62
N SER A 52 -14.89 25.41 1.85
CA SER A 52 -15.42 26.52 1.03
C SER A 52 -14.79 26.60 -0.36
N GLN A 53 -13.66 25.95 -0.59
CA GLN A 53 -12.93 25.92 -1.86
C GLN A 53 -12.24 24.57 -2.04
N ASP A 54 -12.20 24.08 -3.27
CA ASP A 54 -11.53 22.82 -3.60
C ASP A 54 -10.00 22.98 -3.53
N GLY A 55 -9.31 22.05 -2.86
CA GLY A 55 -7.85 22.02 -2.76
C GLY A 55 -7.17 23.16 -1.99
N VAL A 56 -7.91 24.04 -1.28
CA VAL A 56 -7.33 25.22 -0.60
C VAL A 56 -7.15 25.02 0.91
N HIS A 57 -8.06 24.29 1.57
CA HIS A 57 -8.10 24.20 3.02
C HIS A 57 -7.68 22.81 3.51
N ASP A 58 -6.71 22.79 4.44
CA ASP A 58 -6.25 21.57 5.10
C ASP A 58 -7.11 21.20 6.32
N LEU A 59 -7.14 19.91 6.65
CA LEU A 59 -7.63 19.41 7.93
C LEU A 59 -6.47 19.20 8.90
N GLY A 60 -6.16 20.25 9.68
CA GLY A 60 -5.00 20.30 10.57
C GLY A 60 -3.79 20.97 9.90
N THR A 61 -2.66 21.04 10.61
CA THR A 61 -1.39 21.59 10.09
C THR A 61 -0.22 20.75 10.58
N SER A 62 1.00 21.00 10.07
CA SER A 62 2.22 20.28 10.50
C SER A 62 2.51 20.41 12.00
N GLY A 63 2.09 21.50 12.64
CA GLY A 63 2.24 21.73 14.08
C GLY A 63 1.00 21.41 14.92
N LYS A 64 -0.15 21.14 14.28
CA LYS A 64 -1.44 20.87 14.94
C LYS A 64 -2.18 19.75 14.19
N GLN A 65 -1.74 18.53 14.44
CA GLN A 65 -2.29 17.33 13.83
C GLN A 65 -3.37 16.70 14.70
N TRP A 66 -4.26 15.95 14.07
CA TRP A 66 -5.20 15.09 14.79
C TRP A 66 -4.47 13.85 15.30
N ARG A 67 -4.75 13.45 16.54
CA ARG A 67 -4.11 12.26 17.11
C ARG A 67 -4.54 10.98 16.38
N ASN A 68 -5.83 10.84 16.09
CA ASN A 68 -6.41 9.70 15.39
C ASN A 68 -7.52 10.19 14.44
N LEU A 69 -7.69 9.49 13.31
CA LEU A 69 -8.86 9.64 12.45
C LEU A 69 -9.73 8.38 12.58
N HIS A 70 -10.90 8.53 13.19
CA HIS A 70 -11.89 7.45 13.28
C HIS A 70 -12.96 7.64 12.21
N VAL A 71 -12.93 6.80 11.19
CA VAL A 71 -13.94 6.75 10.12
C VAL A 71 -14.69 5.43 10.19
N LYS A 72 -16.00 5.46 9.92
CA LYS A 72 -16.83 4.27 9.96
C LYS A 72 -16.55 3.32 8.78
N ASP A 73 -16.39 3.89 7.58
CA ASP A 73 -16.39 3.10 6.34
C ASP A 73 -15.12 3.29 5.50
N PHE A 74 -14.76 4.51 5.09
CA PHE A 74 -13.64 4.74 4.17
C PHE A 74 -13.13 6.20 4.18
N VAL A 75 -11.96 6.41 3.58
CA VAL A 75 -11.38 7.72 3.24
C VAL A 75 -11.16 7.80 1.73
N TYR A 76 -11.38 8.97 1.13
CA TYR A 76 -10.94 9.24 -0.24
C TYR A 76 -9.62 10.01 -0.23
N ILE A 77 -8.65 9.56 -1.04
CA ILE A 77 -7.38 10.25 -1.27
C ILE A 77 -7.15 10.36 -2.77
N GLY A 78 -7.13 11.58 -3.32
CA GLY A 78 -6.94 11.79 -4.76
C GLY A 78 -7.98 11.04 -5.61
N GLY A 79 -9.23 10.98 -5.15
CA GLY A 79 -10.31 10.22 -5.79
C GLY A 79 -10.29 8.70 -5.55
N THR A 80 -9.25 8.17 -4.90
CA THR A 80 -9.12 6.75 -4.58
C THR A 80 -9.75 6.44 -3.23
N ARG A 81 -10.59 5.41 -3.18
CA ARG A 81 -11.22 4.94 -1.94
C ARG A 81 -10.27 4.01 -1.19
N LEU A 82 -9.95 4.35 0.06
CA LEU A 82 -9.24 3.50 1.02
C LEU A 82 -10.22 3.00 2.07
N SER A 83 -10.35 1.68 2.22
CA SER A 83 -11.29 1.05 3.15
C SER A 83 -10.76 -0.28 3.68
N VAL A 84 -11.45 -0.89 4.64
CA VAL A 84 -11.11 -2.22 5.19
C VAL A 84 -12.28 -3.19 4.96
N SER A 85 -11.99 -4.46 4.70
CA SER A 85 -13.02 -5.48 4.44
C SER A 85 -13.66 -5.91 5.75
N ALA A 86 -14.73 -6.69 5.68
CA ALA A 86 -15.28 -7.36 6.86
C ALA A 86 -14.27 -8.26 7.57
N THR A 87 -13.20 -8.70 6.88
CA THR A 87 -12.14 -9.57 7.41
C THR A 87 -10.89 -8.81 7.85
N GLY A 88 -10.89 -7.48 7.84
CA GLY A 88 -9.74 -6.67 8.27
C GLY A 88 -8.68 -6.41 7.19
N THR A 89 -8.92 -6.81 5.94
CA THR A 89 -7.98 -6.58 4.82
C THR A 89 -8.13 -5.16 4.29
N LEU A 90 -7.02 -4.46 4.05
CA LEU A 90 -7.02 -3.15 3.40
C LEU A 90 -7.46 -3.26 1.93
N LEU A 91 -8.33 -2.36 1.47
CA LEU A 91 -8.80 -2.26 0.09
C LEU A 91 -8.50 -0.90 -0.50
N VAL A 92 -8.23 -0.91 -1.79
CA VAL A 92 -8.10 0.26 -2.65
C VAL A 92 -9.15 0.12 -3.75
N ASN A 93 -10.07 1.09 -3.86
CA ASN A 93 -11.18 1.05 -4.82
C ASN A 93 -11.97 -0.27 -4.77
N ASN A 94 -12.27 -0.74 -3.55
CA ASN A 94 -12.99 -1.99 -3.29
C ASN A 94 -12.29 -3.29 -3.74
N ALA A 95 -11.07 -3.21 -4.27
CA ALA A 95 -10.22 -4.37 -4.45
C ALA A 95 -9.36 -4.55 -3.21
N ALA A 96 -9.30 -5.78 -2.68
CA ALA A 96 -8.31 -6.10 -1.65
C ALA A 96 -6.91 -5.79 -2.21
N ILE A 97 -6.01 -5.31 -1.37
CA ILE A 97 -4.60 -5.28 -1.72
C ILE A 97 -4.12 -6.74 -1.73
N THR A 98 -4.34 -7.40 -2.87
CA THR A 98 -3.71 -8.66 -3.19
C THR A 98 -2.37 -8.34 -3.82
N ALA A 99 -1.35 -9.10 -3.42
CA ALA A 99 -0.04 -9.00 -4.01
C ALA A 99 -0.04 -9.63 -5.41
N ASP A 100 -0.71 -9.01 -6.40
CA ASP A 100 -0.71 -9.49 -7.79
C ASP A 100 0.70 -9.46 -8.39
N ALA A 101 1.49 -8.46 -8.01
CA ALA A 101 2.92 -8.41 -8.22
C ALA A 101 3.58 -7.67 -7.05
N ILE A 102 4.48 -8.35 -6.34
CA ILE A 102 5.31 -7.72 -5.32
C ILE A 102 6.54 -7.13 -6.01
N LYS A 103 6.74 -5.82 -5.91
CA LYS A 103 8.03 -5.21 -6.21
C LYS A 103 8.84 -5.13 -4.92
N GLY A 104 9.95 -5.85 -4.89
CA GLY A 104 10.86 -5.89 -3.73
C GLY A 104 10.95 -7.27 -3.10
N SER A 105 11.44 -7.29 -1.87
CA SER A 105 11.74 -8.51 -1.13
C SER A 105 10.54 -9.05 -0.35
N VAL A 106 10.48 -10.37 -0.19
CA VAL A 106 9.46 -11.07 0.62
C VAL A 106 10.15 -11.71 1.81
N PHE A 107 9.62 -11.48 3.00
CA PHE A 107 10.09 -12.07 4.25
C PHE A 107 9.10 -13.12 4.75
N ALA A 108 9.59 -14.20 5.33
CA ALA A 108 8.81 -15.22 6.00
C ALA A 108 8.32 -14.73 7.37
N ASP A 109 7.39 -15.49 7.97
CA ASP A 109 6.86 -15.22 9.32
C ASP A 109 7.95 -15.27 10.41
N ASP A 110 9.03 -16.03 10.19
CA ASP A 110 10.21 -16.06 11.06
C ASP A 110 11.18 -14.89 10.83
N SER A 111 10.78 -13.91 10.02
CA SER A 111 11.56 -12.75 9.61
C SER A 111 12.80 -13.05 8.74
N SER A 112 12.95 -14.27 8.23
CA SER A 112 13.98 -14.58 7.22
C SER A 112 13.58 -14.07 5.83
N LEU A 113 14.58 -13.82 4.97
CA LEU A 113 14.36 -13.41 3.59
C LEU A 113 14.04 -14.65 2.74
N LEU A 114 12.92 -14.66 2.00
CA LEU A 114 12.55 -15.73 1.06
C LEU A 114 12.85 -15.37 -0.39
N VAL A 115 12.52 -14.13 -0.79
CA VAL A 115 12.80 -13.59 -2.12
C VAL A 115 13.52 -12.27 -1.94
N ASP A 116 14.69 -12.15 -2.53
CA ASP A 116 15.44 -10.90 -2.59
C ASP A 116 15.15 -10.21 -3.93
N GLY A 117 14.23 -9.25 -3.90
CA GLY A 117 13.87 -8.49 -5.09
C GLY A 117 14.95 -7.51 -5.55
N ILE A 118 15.96 -7.23 -4.72
CA ILE A 118 17.08 -6.34 -5.07
C ILE A 118 18.15 -7.14 -5.83
N ASN A 119 18.51 -8.31 -5.30
CA ASN A 119 19.59 -9.14 -5.85
C ASN A 119 19.09 -10.26 -6.79
N GLY A 120 17.77 -10.44 -6.94
CA GLY A 120 17.17 -11.47 -7.79
C GLY A 120 17.40 -12.90 -7.28
N LYS A 121 17.46 -13.09 -5.96
CA LYS A 121 17.74 -14.40 -5.34
C LYS A 121 16.51 -14.99 -4.67
N PHE A 122 16.46 -16.31 -4.65
CA PHE A 122 15.54 -17.08 -3.81
C PHE A 122 16.33 -17.71 -2.67
N TYR A 123 15.73 -17.75 -1.48
CA TYR A 123 16.31 -18.31 -0.27
C TYR A 123 15.36 -19.33 0.36
N GLY A 124 15.93 -20.35 1.00
CA GLY A 124 15.20 -21.40 1.70
C GLY A 124 15.21 -22.73 0.95
N HIS A 125 14.47 -23.69 1.52
CA HIS A 125 14.35 -25.03 0.97
C HIS A 125 13.39 -25.04 -0.23
N LEU A 126 13.78 -25.70 -1.31
CA LEU A 126 12.88 -25.98 -2.43
C LEU A 126 12.27 -27.37 -2.26
N THR A 127 10.95 -27.43 -2.19
CA THR A 127 10.19 -28.69 -2.23
C THR A 127 9.45 -28.76 -3.56
N GLY A 128 9.79 -29.74 -4.40
CA GLY A 128 9.18 -29.94 -5.71
C GLY A 128 10.22 -30.16 -6.82
N ASP A 129 9.75 -30.18 -8.06
CA ASP A 129 10.60 -30.35 -9.23
C ASP A 129 11.31 -29.04 -9.60
N VAL A 130 12.54 -29.15 -10.09
CA VAL A 130 13.29 -28.04 -10.70
C VAL A 130 13.19 -28.16 -12.21
N ASN A 131 12.57 -27.18 -12.87
CA ASN A 131 12.60 -27.08 -14.32
C ASN A 131 13.75 -26.18 -14.77
N GLY A 132 14.86 -26.78 -15.20
CA GLY A 132 16.07 -26.08 -15.61
C GLY A 132 17.34 -26.74 -15.08
N SER A 133 18.49 -26.32 -15.59
CA SER A 133 19.79 -26.87 -15.18
C SER A 133 20.24 -26.29 -13.84
N VAL A 134 20.95 -27.11 -13.05
CA VAL A 134 21.54 -26.70 -11.77
C VAL A 134 23.03 -26.53 -11.97
N PHE A 135 23.55 -25.37 -11.53
CA PHE A 135 24.96 -25.03 -11.61
C PHE A 135 25.57 -24.96 -10.21
N GLY A 136 26.84 -25.33 -10.09
CA GLY A 136 27.63 -25.09 -8.89
C GLY A 136 28.04 -23.62 -8.77
N ASP A 137 28.58 -23.26 -7.61
CA ASP A 137 29.08 -21.89 -7.35
C ASP A 137 30.23 -21.49 -8.30
N ASP A 138 30.97 -22.47 -8.82
CA ASP A 138 32.01 -22.30 -9.83
C ASP A 138 31.46 -22.19 -11.27
N SER A 139 30.13 -22.10 -11.42
CA SER A 139 29.41 -22.08 -12.70
C SER A 139 29.52 -23.36 -13.54
N THR A 140 29.97 -24.47 -12.98
CA THR A 140 29.92 -25.78 -13.65
C THR A 140 28.51 -26.39 -13.58
N ILE A 141 28.13 -27.21 -14.57
CA ILE A 141 26.82 -27.88 -14.57
C ILE A 141 26.86 -29.10 -13.65
N LEU A 142 25.93 -29.17 -12.70
CA LEU A 142 25.72 -30.35 -11.84
C LEU A 142 24.60 -31.24 -12.38
N VAL A 143 23.53 -30.62 -12.88
CA VAL A 143 22.41 -31.30 -13.53
C VAL A 143 22.05 -30.51 -14.78
N ASP A 144 22.14 -31.15 -15.94
CA ASP A 144 21.73 -30.58 -17.22
C ASP A 144 20.31 -31.04 -17.55
N ALA A 145 19.31 -30.31 -17.07
CA ALA A 145 17.91 -30.65 -17.35
C ALA A 145 17.51 -30.37 -18.81
N VAL A 146 18.21 -29.45 -19.49
CA VAL A 146 17.92 -29.12 -20.90
C VAL A 146 18.26 -30.30 -21.81
N ASN A 147 19.40 -30.94 -21.57
CA ASN A 147 19.84 -32.11 -22.35
C ASN A 147 19.51 -33.46 -21.68
N GLY A 148 18.92 -33.46 -20.47
CA GLY A 148 18.58 -34.68 -19.72
C GLY A 148 19.82 -35.46 -19.26
N ASN A 149 20.91 -34.77 -18.93
CA ASN A 149 22.19 -35.35 -18.57
C ASN A 149 22.65 -34.92 -17.17
N ILE A 150 23.42 -35.77 -16.50
CA ILE A 150 24.11 -35.41 -15.26
C ILE A 150 25.62 -35.56 -15.56
N PRO A 151 26.41 -34.49 -15.62
CA PRO A 151 27.83 -34.59 -15.91
C PRO A 151 28.56 -35.56 -14.96
N GLY A 152 29.41 -36.42 -15.53
CA GLY A 152 30.12 -37.48 -14.81
C GLY A 152 29.29 -38.72 -14.46
N TYR A 153 27.97 -38.71 -14.69
CA TYR A 153 27.13 -39.88 -14.47
C TYR A 153 27.25 -40.90 -15.60
N VAL A 154 27.58 -42.15 -15.26
CA VAL A 154 27.54 -43.28 -16.19
C VAL A 154 26.34 -44.17 -15.87
N LYS A 155 25.45 -44.36 -16.86
CA LYS A 155 24.25 -45.21 -16.72
C LYS A 155 24.63 -46.66 -16.45
N LEU A 156 23.94 -47.34 -15.53
CA LEU A 156 24.16 -48.77 -15.26
C LEU A 156 23.94 -49.66 -16.50
N SER A 157 23.03 -49.27 -17.40
CA SER A 157 22.81 -49.97 -18.68
C SER A 157 24.03 -49.90 -19.60
N VAL A 158 24.79 -48.81 -19.56
CA VAL A 158 26.05 -48.67 -20.31
C VAL A 158 27.08 -49.62 -19.72
N LEU A 159 27.29 -49.61 -18.39
CA LEU A 159 28.23 -50.53 -17.74
C LEU A 159 27.91 -52.00 -18.04
N LYS A 160 26.62 -52.39 -17.96
CA LYS A 160 26.19 -53.77 -18.28
C LYS A 160 26.52 -54.14 -19.72
N SER A 161 26.37 -53.20 -20.66
CA SER A 161 26.69 -53.41 -22.07
C SER A 161 28.19 -53.60 -22.28
N GLU A 162 29.02 -52.78 -21.62
CA GLU A 162 30.48 -52.92 -21.69
C GLU A 162 30.96 -54.25 -21.10
N VAL A 163 30.44 -54.67 -19.95
CA VAL A 163 30.80 -55.95 -19.31
C VAL A 163 30.38 -57.12 -20.17
N ALA A 164 29.14 -57.12 -20.69
CA ALA A 164 28.63 -58.21 -21.52
C ALA A 164 29.40 -58.35 -22.85
N ALA A 165 29.88 -57.25 -23.39
CA ALA A 165 30.72 -57.23 -24.60
C ALA A 165 32.19 -57.60 -24.32
N SER A 166 32.63 -57.55 -23.07
CA SER A 166 34.02 -57.80 -22.70
C SER A 166 34.34 -59.29 -22.71
N THR A 167 35.37 -59.65 -23.46
CA THR A 167 35.81 -61.06 -23.60
C THR A 167 36.81 -61.48 -22.53
N SER A 168 37.39 -60.51 -21.82
CA SER A 168 38.34 -60.71 -20.72
C SER A 168 38.38 -59.49 -19.81
N PHE A 169 39.08 -59.58 -18.68
CA PHE A 169 39.28 -58.43 -17.79
C PHE A 169 40.09 -57.30 -18.46
N ALA A 170 41.12 -57.64 -19.24
CA ALA A 170 41.93 -56.64 -19.94
C ALA A 170 41.10 -55.88 -21.00
N ASP A 171 40.20 -56.58 -21.70
CA ASP A 171 39.26 -55.96 -22.64
C ASP A 171 38.30 -55.02 -21.92
N PHE A 172 37.72 -55.45 -20.79
CA PHE A 172 36.88 -54.60 -19.96
C PHE A 172 37.60 -53.32 -19.49
N GLN A 173 38.87 -53.44 -19.06
CA GLN A 173 39.68 -52.30 -18.65
C GLN A 173 39.90 -51.29 -19.80
N LEU A 174 40.10 -51.75 -21.03
CA LEU A 174 40.23 -50.87 -22.18
C LEU A 174 38.90 -50.18 -22.53
N ARG A 175 37.78 -50.90 -22.45
CA ARG A 175 36.45 -50.38 -22.77
C ARG A 175 35.96 -49.34 -21.76
N ILE A 176 36.14 -49.60 -20.46
CA ILE A 176 35.74 -48.66 -19.40
C ILE A 176 36.58 -47.38 -19.44
N ALA A 177 37.85 -47.46 -19.85
CA ALA A 177 38.72 -46.28 -19.98
C ALA A 177 38.36 -45.38 -21.17
N ALA A 178 37.50 -45.84 -22.07
CA ALA A 178 37.05 -45.10 -23.25
C ALA A 178 35.65 -44.47 -23.09
N LEU A 179 35.00 -44.67 -21.94
CA LEU A 179 33.72 -44.04 -21.59
C LEU A 179 33.94 -42.64 -21.00
#